data_AF-A0A2S4U9U6-F1
#
_entry.id   AF-A0A2S4U9U6-F1
#
_cell.length_a   1.000
_cell.length_b   1.000
_cell.length_c   1.000
_cell.angle_alpha   90.00
_cell.angle_beta   90.00
_cell.angle_gamma   90.00
#
_symmetry.space_group_name_H-M   'P 1'
#
loop_
_entity.id
_entity.type
_entity.pdbx_description
1 polymer ?
#
loop_
_entity_poly.entity_id
_entity_poly.type
_entity_poly.pdbx_seq_one_letter_code
_entity_poly.pdbx_strand_id
1 'polypeptide(L)'
;MLIREGLDQNQTWRRETRRSLRKERQGMKSDDAADDWTLSKAVKEHIRIVTGLPRKTNAFPRLPTLKELENLPLLKGAGLVLSDSAPLVIKAKNVTQTWDPEETMSNNFSTYCLRRARQYGLPFVGLSIILENSKAREWNRRTAAFLSDTFYNAVEGGDYGILFRAGHDLQEGSFERVKFFIETNLQYRINEMIDDFKRAKSGSDMLLDATHSLHNP
;
A
#
# COMPACT_ATOMS: atom_id res chain seq x y z
N MET A 1 29.17 29.47 13.59
CA MET A 1 27.98 29.54 14.47
C MET A 1 27.10 28.35 14.11
N LEU A 2 27.05 27.36 15.00
CA LEU A 2 26.28 26.12 14.87
C LEU A 2 24.80 26.43 15.18
N ILE A 3 23.89 26.04 14.29
CA ILE A 3 22.52 25.67 14.68
C ILE A 3 22.26 24.29 14.06
N ARG A 4 22.42 23.27 14.91
CA ARG A 4 21.74 21.99 14.81
C ARG A 4 20.37 22.18 15.48
N GLU A 5 19.29 21.75 14.84
CA GLU A 5 18.01 21.31 15.43
C GLU A 5 16.99 21.23 14.27
N GLY A 6 16.22 20.17 14.03
CA GLY A 6 16.15 18.86 14.65
C GLY A 6 15.67 17.86 13.59
N LEU A 7 16.37 16.73 13.49
CA LEU A 7 15.84 15.54 12.85
C LEU A 7 14.74 15.01 13.77
N ASP A 8 13.48 15.20 13.39
CA ASP A 8 12.35 14.58 14.07
C ASP A 8 12.37 13.07 13.78
N GLN A 9 13.14 12.34 14.58
CA GLN A 9 13.22 10.88 14.57
C GLN A 9 12.08 10.24 15.38
N ASN A 10 11.03 11.01 15.74
CA ASN A 10 9.94 10.55 16.61
C ASN A 10 8.55 10.80 16.03
N GLN A 11 8.39 10.62 14.71
CA GLN A 11 7.07 10.36 14.13
C GLN A 11 6.59 8.95 14.51
N THR A 12 6.39 8.74 15.81
CA THR A 12 5.44 7.78 16.34
C THR A 12 4.11 8.14 15.68
N TRP A 13 3.53 7.18 14.95
CA TRP A 13 2.19 7.32 14.35
C TRP A 13 1.17 7.51 15.48
N ARG A 14 1.07 8.73 16.01
CA ARG A 14 0.05 9.10 16.98
C ARG A 14 -1.28 8.87 16.28
N ARG A 15 -2.05 7.89 16.80
CA ARG A 15 -3.50 7.83 16.58
C ARG A 15 -4.09 9.09 17.19
N GLU A 16 -4.09 10.17 16.45
CA GLU A 16 -5.12 11.17 16.60
C GLU A 16 -6.43 10.40 16.39
N THR A 17 -7.36 10.47 17.33
CA THR A 17 -8.64 9.74 17.29
C THR A 17 -9.50 10.33 16.17
N ARG A 18 -9.11 10.09 14.91
CA ARG A 18 -9.84 10.51 13.73
C ARG A 18 -11.18 9.82 13.74
N ARG A 19 -12.22 10.57 13.38
CA ARG A 19 -13.57 10.04 13.25
C ARG A 19 -13.52 8.86 12.27
N SER A 20 -14.32 7.83 12.51
CA SER A 20 -14.43 6.75 11.52
C SER A 20 -14.91 7.32 10.18
N LEU A 21 -14.52 6.69 9.06
CA LEU A 21 -14.98 7.10 7.71
C LEU A 21 -16.51 7.28 7.64
N ARG A 22 -17.25 6.43 8.37
CA ARG A 22 -18.70 6.54 8.51
C ARG A 22 -19.12 7.85 9.15
N LYS A 23 -18.48 8.26 10.25
CA LYS A 23 -18.76 9.51 10.96
C LYS A 23 -18.33 10.74 10.17
N GLU A 24 -17.25 10.65 9.38
CA GLU A 24 -16.85 11.74 8.48
C GLU A 24 -17.91 11.98 7.41
N ARG A 25 -18.38 10.92 6.73
CA ARG A 25 -19.40 11.00 5.67
C ARG A 25 -20.76 11.50 6.17
N GLN A 26 -21.12 11.21 7.42
CA GLN A 26 -22.35 11.74 8.02
C GLN A 26 -22.36 13.27 8.13
N GLY A 27 -21.18 13.92 8.15
CA GLY A 27 -21.05 15.37 8.17
C GLY A 27 -20.90 16.00 6.77
N MET A 28 -20.87 15.21 5.70
CA MET A 28 -20.72 15.69 4.33
C MET A 28 -22.09 15.92 3.68
N LYS A 29 -22.14 16.72 2.62
CA LYS A 29 -23.34 16.78 1.75
C LYS A 29 -23.52 15.41 1.07
N SER A 30 -24.76 15.08 0.69
CA SER A 30 -25.09 13.77 0.11
C SER A 30 -24.20 13.41 -1.08
N ASP A 31 -23.99 14.34 -1.99
CA ASP A 31 -23.16 14.16 -3.19
C ASP A 31 -21.68 13.96 -2.83
N ASP A 32 -21.14 14.78 -1.92
CA ASP A 32 -19.76 14.68 -1.45
C ASP A 32 -19.50 13.33 -0.74
N ALA A 33 -20.49 12.84 0.02
CA ALA A 33 -20.41 11.54 0.68
C ALA A 33 -20.43 10.38 -0.32
N ALA A 34 -21.22 10.50 -1.40
CA ALA A 34 -21.28 9.51 -2.46
C ALA A 34 -19.97 9.48 -3.27
N ASP A 35 -19.41 10.66 -3.58
CA ASP A 35 -18.11 10.80 -4.24
C ASP A 35 -16.98 10.22 -3.38
N ASP A 36 -16.95 10.53 -2.08
CA ASP A 36 -15.97 9.98 -1.13
C ASP A 36 -16.07 8.44 -0.99
N TRP A 37 -17.29 7.90 -1.04
CA TRP A 37 -17.51 6.45 -1.06
C TRP A 37 -16.96 5.81 -2.33
N THR A 38 -17.24 6.44 -3.48
CA THR A 38 -16.78 5.99 -4.80
C THR A 38 -15.27 6.01 -4.88
N LEU A 39 -14.64 7.10 -4.43
CA LEU A 39 -13.18 7.23 -4.36
C LEU A 39 -12.56 6.14 -3.46
N SER A 40 -13.15 5.89 -2.29
CA SER A 40 -12.70 4.83 -1.39
C SER A 40 -12.79 3.44 -2.03
N LYS A 41 -13.83 3.19 -2.84
CA LYS A 41 -13.98 1.95 -3.60
C LYS A 41 -12.92 1.83 -4.70
N ALA A 42 -12.70 2.88 -5.48
CA ALA A 42 -11.66 2.91 -6.52
C ALA A 42 -10.26 2.66 -5.95
N VAL A 43 -9.92 3.28 -4.81
CA VAL A 43 -8.64 3.05 -4.12
C VAL A 43 -8.48 1.59 -3.69
N LYS A 44 -9.53 0.97 -3.14
CA LYS A 44 -9.48 -0.45 -2.74
C LYS A 44 -9.28 -1.38 -3.93
N GLU A 45 -9.98 -1.10 -5.03
CA GLU A 45 -9.83 -1.84 -6.27
C GLU A 45 -8.42 -1.69 -6.84
N HIS A 46 -7.87 -0.47 -6.87
CA HIS A 46 -6.50 -0.20 -7.29
C HIS A 46 -5.47 -0.97 -6.47
N ILE A 47 -5.58 -0.93 -5.14
CA ILE A 47 -4.68 -1.68 -4.25
C ILE A 47 -4.73 -3.16 -4.60
N ARG A 48 -5.92 -3.73 -4.78
CA ARG A 48 -6.09 -5.14 -5.15
C ARG A 48 -5.41 -5.46 -6.48
N ILE A 49 -5.69 -4.69 -7.52
CA ILE A 49 -5.14 -4.87 -8.88
C ILE A 49 -3.62 -4.80 -8.84
N VAL A 50 -3.07 -3.76 -8.22
CA VAL A 50 -1.63 -3.54 -8.13
C VAL A 50 -0.95 -4.61 -7.28
N THR A 51 -1.52 -4.97 -6.13
CA THR A 51 -0.91 -6.01 -5.28
C THR A 51 -1.11 -7.43 -5.81
N GLY A 52 -1.77 -7.60 -6.97
CA GLY A 52 -2.01 -8.90 -7.61
C GLY A 52 -2.92 -9.80 -6.79
N LEU A 53 -3.80 -9.21 -5.98
CA LEU A 53 -4.64 -9.98 -5.08
C LEU A 53 -5.87 -10.52 -5.80
N PRO A 54 -6.19 -11.83 -5.64
CA PRO A 54 -7.46 -12.35 -6.09
C PRO A 54 -8.60 -11.70 -5.30
N ARG A 55 -9.83 -11.75 -5.84
CA ARG A 55 -11.05 -11.34 -5.13
C ARG A 55 -11.44 -12.34 -4.02
N LYS A 56 -10.53 -12.64 -3.09
CA LYS A 56 -10.72 -13.52 -1.93
C LYS A 56 -10.45 -12.77 -0.64
N THR A 57 -11.23 -13.03 0.40
CA THR A 57 -11.22 -12.30 1.67
C THR A 57 -9.90 -12.38 2.44
N ASN A 58 -9.16 -13.49 2.30
CA ASN A 58 -7.91 -13.76 3.04
C ASN A 58 -6.65 -13.73 2.14
N ALA A 59 -6.70 -13.00 1.03
CA ALA A 59 -5.52 -12.79 0.22
C ALA A 59 -4.71 -11.61 0.79
N PHE A 60 -3.42 -11.84 1.07
CA PHE A 60 -2.50 -10.83 1.55
C PHE A 60 -1.44 -10.49 0.50
N PRO A 61 -1.03 -9.20 0.40
CA PRO A 61 0.12 -8.84 -0.42
C PRO A 61 1.35 -9.63 0.04
N ARG A 62 2.26 -9.88 -0.90
CA ARG A 62 3.50 -10.60 -0.60
C ARG A 62 4.28 -9.89 0.52
N LEU A 63 4.75 -10.66 1.49
CA LEU A 63 5.62 -10.19 2.56
C LEU A 63 7.08 -10.17 2.07
N PRO A 64 7.82 -9.06 2.20
CA PRO A 64 9.26 -9.05 1.92
C PRO A 64 10.03 -9.81 3.00
N THR A 65 10.99 -10.62 2.54
CA THR A 65 11.97 -11.29 3.39
C THR A 65 12.98 -10.31 3.96
N LEU A 66 13.66 -10.66 5.06
CA LEU A 66 14.74 -9.85 5.63
C LEU A 66 15.83 -9.53 4.59
N LYS A 67 16.21 -10.52 3.79
CA LYS A 67 17.19 -10.35 2.71
C LYS A 67 16.72 -9.35 1.65
N GLU A 68 15.43 -9.33 1.30
CA GLU A 68 14.88 -8.34 0.36
C GLU A 68 14.88 -6.93 0.97
N LEU A 69 14.61 -6.80 2.27
CA LEU A 69 14.66 -5.53 2.99
C LEU A 69 16.08 -4.98 3.10
N GLU A 70 17.07 -5.83 3.36
CA GLU A 70 18.49 -5.47 3.41
C GLU A 70 18.99 -4.96 2.06
N ASN A 71 18.51 -5.57 0.97
CA ASN A 71 18.85 -5.19 -0.39
C ASN A 71 18.02 -4.01 -0.94
N LEU A 72 17.17 -3.38 -0.12
CA LEU A 72 16.35 -2.25 -0.55
C LEU A 72 17.26 -1.05 -0.93
N PRO A 73 17.28 -0.62 -2.21
CA PRO A 73 18.19 0.43 -2.67
C PRO A 73 17.89 1.76 -1.99
N LEU A 74 18.94 2.56 -1.81
CA LEU A 74 18.81 3.93 -1.32
C LEU A 74 18.21 4.81 -2.41
N LEU A 75 17.12 5.51 -2.11
CA LEU A 75 16.57 6.55 -2.98
C LEU A 75 17.21 7.89 -2.61
N LYS A 76 17.70 8.61 -3.61
CA LYS A 76 18.22 9.97 -3.46
C LYS A 76 17.10 10.94 -3.84
N GLY A 77 16.62 11.71 -2.87
CA GLY A 77 15.56 12.70 -3.06
C GLY A 77 14.68 12.82 -1.82
N ALA A 78 14.36 14.04 -1.42
CA ALA A 78 13.38 14.30 -0.37
C ALA A 78 11.97 14.27 -1.00
N GLY A 79 11.10 13.38 -0.53
CA GLY A 79 9.72 13.28 -1.00
C GLY A 79 9.30 11.84 -1.30
N LEU A 80 8.12 11.45 -0.82
CA LEU A 80 7.55 10.11 -1.03
C LEU A 80 7.10 9.91 -2.49
N VAL A 81 6.68 10.97 -3.18
CA VAL A 81 6.32 10.93 -4.60
C VAL A 81 7.54 11.31 -5.44
N LEU A 82 7.98 10.41 -6.32
CA LEU A 82 9.13 10.66 -7.19
C LEU A 82 8.67 11.38 -8.46
N SER A 83 9.47 12.30 -8.99
CA SER A 83 9.26 12.86 -10.33
C SER A 83 9.20 11.74 -11.39
N ASP A 84 8.50 11.97 -12.50
CA ASP A 84 8.51 11.04 -13.64
C ASP A 84 9.89 10.84 -14.26
N SER A 85 10.78 11.82 -14.12
CA SER A 85 12.18 11.74 -14.55
C SER A 85 13.12 11.07 -13.54
N ALA A 86 12.61 10.55 -12.42
CA ALA A 86 13.44 9.92 -11.40
C ALA A 86 14.27 8.74 -11.98
N PRO A 87 15.51 8.54 -11.52
CA PRO A 87 16.36 7.47 -12.02
C PRO A 87 15.80 6.09 -11.67
N LEU A 88 16.02 5.14 -12.58
CA LEU A 88 15.66 3.73 -12.38
C LEU A 88 16.72 3.09 -11.48
N VAL A 89 16.35 2.77 -10.24
CA VAL A 89 17.31 2.25 -9.23
C VAL A 89 17.44 0.73 -9.25
N ILE A 90 16.52 0.02 -9.92
CA ILE A 90 16.61 -1.43 -10.18
C ILE A 90 16.36 -1.78 -11.65
N LYS A 91 16.92 -2.90 -12.08
CA LYS A 91 16.76 -3.44 -13.45
C LYS A 91 15.38 -4.07 -13.63
N ALA A 92 14.82 -4.01 -14.84
CA ALA A 92 13.50 -4.56 -15.14
C ALA A 92 13.38 -6.06 -14.81
N LYS A 93 14.42 -6.85 -15.12
CA LYS A 93 14.48 -8.28 -14.79
C LYS A 93 14.40 -8.61 -13.28
N ASN A 94 14.61 -7.61 -12.43
CA ASN A 94 14.53 -7.75 -10.97
C ASN A 94 13.16 -7.32 -10.43
N VAL A 95 12.21 -6.97 -11.29
CA VAL A 95 10.84 -6.63 -10.92
C VAL A 95 9.92 -7.76 -11.35
N THR A 96 9.16 -8.29 -10.40
CA THR A 96 8.07 -9.24 -10.66
C THR A 96 6.81 -8.43 -10.89
N GLN A 97 6.21 -8.59 -12.07
CA GLN A 97 4.91 -7.99 -12.37
C GLN A 97 3.82 -8.78 -11.66
N THR A 98 3.16 -8.13 -10.69
CA THR A 98 1.98 -8.67 -10.00
C THR A 98 0.70 -7.92 -10.36
N TRP A 99 0.82 -6.78 -11.05
CA TRP A 99 -0.30 -5.89 -11.36
C TRP A 99 -1.16 -6.43 -12.48
N ASP A 100 -2.47 -6.26 -12.29
CA ASP A 100 -3.51 -6.45 -13.31
C ASP A 100 -3.47 -7.81 -14.03
N PRO A 101 -3.51 -8.93 -13.29
CA PRO A 101 -3.50 -10.26 -13.91
C PRO A 101 -4.77 -10.57 -14.70
N GLU A 102 -5.83 -9.78 -14.52
CA GLU A 102 -7.11 -9.92 -15.21
C GLU A 102 -7.23 -8.98 -16.43
N GLU A 103 -6.17 -8.22 -16.78
CA GLU A 103 -6.14 -7.27 -17.91
C GLU A 103 -7.31 -6.26 -17.89
N THR A 104 -7.62 -5.76 -16.69
CA THR A 104 -8.72 -4.82 -16.44
C THR A 104 -8.34 -3.36 -16.66
N MET A 105 -7.05 -3.04 -16.71
CA MET A 105 -6.53 -1.68 -16.85
C MET A 105 -6.09 -1.42 -18.30
N SER A 106 -5.93 -0.15 -18.65
CA SER A 106 -5.47 0.27 -19.96
C SER A 106 -4.13 -0.35 -20.37
N ASN A 107 -3.92 -0.52 -21.68
CA ASN A 107 -2.74 -1.20 -22.26
C ASN A 107 -1.38 -0.65 -21.79
N ASN A 108 -1.33 0.62 -21.35
CA ASN A 108 -0.08 1.25 -20.89
C ASN A 108 0.14 1.17 -19.38
N PHE A 109 -0.88 0.77 -18.61
CA PHE A 109 -0.83 0.75 -17.14
C PHE A 109 0.30 -0.15 -16.62
N SER A 110 0.42 -1.38 -17.14
CA SER A 110 1.47 -2.31 -16.70
C SER A 110 2.88 -1.77 -16.99
N THR A 111 3.05 -1.09 -18.12
CA THR A 111 4.34 -0.48 -18.50
C THR A 111 4.68 0.69 -17.58
N TYR A 112 3.67 1.52 -17.25
CA TYR A 112 3.82 2.60 -16.27
C TYR A 112 4.20 2.04 -14.89
N CYS A 113 3.45 1.05 -14.39
CA CYS A 113 3.72 0.37 -13.12
C CYS A 113 5.14 -0.23 -13.07
N LEU A 114 5.57 -0.92 -14.14
CA LEU A 114 6.94 -1.47 -14.21
C LEU A 114 8.00 -0.38 -14.13
N ARG A 115 7.81 0.75 -14.83
CA ARG A 115 8.70 1.91 -14.75
C ARG A 115 8.75 2.48 -13.33
N ARG A 116 7.60 2.76 -12.73
CA ARG A 116 7.51 3.33 -11.37
C ARG A 116 8.12 2.39 -10.33
N ALA A 117 7.89 1.09 -10.42
CA ALA A 117 8.42 0.11 -9.46
C ALA A 117 9.96 0.13 -9.47
N ARG A 118 10.55 0.34 -10.65
CA ARG A 118 12.00 0.50 -10.80
C ARG A 118 12.53 1.80 -10.23
N GLN A 119 11.76 2.90 -10.26
CA GLN A 119 12.13 4.18 -9.64
C GLN A 119 12.00 4.11 -8.12
N TYR A 120 10.96 3.45 -7.61
CA TYR A 120 10.76 3.19 -6.18
C TYR A 120 11.70 2.12 -5.62
N GLY A 121 12.37 1.35 -6.48
CA GLY A 121 13.25 0.27 -6.06
C GLY A 121 12.49 -0.87 -5.39
N LEU A 122 11.29 -1.17 -5.88
CA LEU A 122 10.42 -2.24 -5.42
C LEU A 122 10.53 -3.44 -6.38
N PRO A 123 11.20 -4.54 -5.99
CA PRO A 123 11.22 -5.78 -6.77
C PRO A 123 9.83 -6.41 -6.98
N PHE A 124 8.87 -6.08 -6.11
CA PHE A 124 7.45 -6.38 -6.21
C PHE A 124 6.71 -5.42 -5.28
N VAL A 125 5.39 -5.26 -5.45
CA VAL A 125 4.59 -4.48 -4.49
C VAL A 125 4.04 -5.41 -3.42
N GLY A 126 4.35 -5.08 -2.18
CA GLY A 126 4.00 -5.88 -1.02
C GLY A 126 4.01 -5.05 0.26
N LEU A 127 3.69 -5.69 1.38
CA LEU A 127 3.64 -5.05 2.70
C LEU A 127 4.47 -5.84 3.68
N SER A 128 5.24 -5.14 4.52
CA SER A 128 5.98 -5.71 5.63
C SER A 128 5.22 -5.55 6.94
N ILE A 129 5.26 -6.59 7.78
CA ILE A 129 4.75 -6.60 9.15
C ILE A 129 5.84 -6.37 10.22
N ILE A 130 7.12 -6.26 9.82
CA ILE A 130 8.26 -6.09 10.74
C ILE A 130 8.43 -4.61 11.09
N LEU A 131 7.48 -4.05 11.85
CA LEU A 131 7.35 -2.60 12.04
C LEU A 131 8.55 -1.94 12.73
N GLU A 132 9.33 -2.69 13.51
CA GLU A 132 10.55 -2.20 14.18
C GLU A 132 11.74 -2.00 13.22
N ASN A 133 11.72 -2.64 12.05
CA ASN A 133 12.78 -2.54 11.06
C ASN A 133 12.61 -1.27 10.19
N SER A 134 13.62 -0.41 10.15
CA SER A 134 13.56 0.85 9.38
C SER A 134 13.40 0.63 7.87
N LYS A 135 14.01 -0.41 7.31
CA LYS A 135 13.85 -0.81 5.91
C LYS A 135 12.46 -1.36 5.62
N ALA A 136 11.84 -2.07 6.56
CA ALA A 136 10.45 -2.51 6.45
C ALA A 136 9.47 -1.32 6.43
N ARG A 137 9.69 -0.33 7.30
CA ARG A 137 8.89 0.90 7.28
C ARG A 137 9.06 1.67 5.97
N GLU A 138 10.29 1.76 5.48
CA GLU A 138 10.61 2.37 4.20
C GLU A 138 9.98 1.63 3.02
N TRP A 139 9.98 0.29 3.05
CA TRP A 139 9.27 -0.53 2.06
C TRP A 139 7.78 -0.17 2.02
N ASN A 140 7.10 -0.14 3.17
CA ASN A 140 5.69 0.20 3.25
C ASN A 140 5.39 1.63 2.76
N ARG A 141 6.27 2.58 3.09
CA ARG A 141 6.19 3.96 2.59
C ARG A 141 6.30 4.04 1.06
N ARG A 142 7.25 3.32 0.46
CA ARG A 142 7.40 3.24 -1.00
C ARG A 142 6.22 2.55 -1.66
N THR A 143 5.67 1.50 -1.05
CA THR A 143 4.44 0.85 -1.53
C THR A 143 3.28 1.84 -1.54
N ALA A 144 3.08 2.63 -0.47
CA ALA A 144 2.02 3.64 -0.41
C ALA A 144 2.18 4.73 -1.49
N ALA A 145 3.41 5.21 -1.69
CA ALA A 145 3.71 6.20 -2.72
C ALA A 145 3.51 5.64 -4.13
N PHE A 146 4.02 4.44 -4.40
CA PHE A 146 3.81 3.72 -5.66
C PHE A 146 2.32 3.57 -5.98
N LEU A 147 1.52 3.17 -4.98
CA LEU A 147 0.08 3.03 -5.13
C LEU A 147 -0.60 4.37 -5.44
N SER A 148 -0.14 5.46 -4.81
CA SER A 148 -0.67 6.80 -5.07
C SER A 148 -0.38 7.23 -6.50
N ASP A 149 0.87 7.14 -6.94
CA ASP A 149 1.30 7.53 -8.28
C ASP A 149 0.56 6.76 -9.38
N THR A 150 0.50 5.43 -9.23
CA THR A 150 -0.16 4.57 -10.19
C THR A 150 -1.67 4.76 -10.19
N PHE A 151 -2.26 5.18 -9.06
CA PHE A 151 -3.68 5.50 -9.01
C PHE A 151 -4.00 6.72 -9.88
N TYR A 152 -3.23 7.80 -9.76
CA TYR A 152 -3.46 8.98 -10.59
C TYR A 152 -3.27 8.69 -12.07
N ASN A 153 -2.22 7.94 -12.43
CA ASN A 153 -2.03 7.55 -13.81
C ASN A 153 -3.20 6.72 -14.36
N ALA A 154 -3.77 5.82 -13.56
CA ALA A 154 -4.94 5.05 -13.94
C ALA A 154 -6.20 5.92 -14.08
N VAL A 155 -6.40 6.91 -13.20
CA VAL A 155 -7.51 7.87 -13.33
C VAL A 155 -7.35 8.70 -14.60
N GLU A 156 -6.16 9.26 -14.86
CA GLU A 156 -5.87 10.01 -16.10
C GLU A 156 -6.08 9.14 -17.35
N GLY A 157 -5.77 7.85 -17.27
CA GLY A 157 -6.05 6.86 -18.30
C GLY A 157 -7.52 6.46 -18.45
N GLY A 158 -8.39 6.92 -17.56
CA GLY A 158 -9.83 6.61 -17.56
C GLY A 158 -10.19 5.23 -16.99
N ASP A 159 -9.25 4.51 -16.37
CA ASP A 159 -9.42 3.13 -15.90
C ASP A 159 -10.53 2.99 -14.83
N TYR A 160 -10.83 4.08 -14.14
CA TYR A 160 -11.89 4.16 -13.13
C TYR A 160 -13.13 4.94 -13.56
N GLY A 161 -13.24 5.28 -14.86
CA GLY A 161 -14.34 6.12 -15.37
C GLY A 161 -15.73 5.55 -15.11
N ILE A 162 -15.88 4.22 -15.03
CA ILE A 162 -17.15 3.55 -14.70
C ILE A 162 -17.59 3.73 -13.24
N LEU A 163 -16.65 4.07 -12.35
CA LEU A 163 -16.93 4.24 -10.93
C LEU A 163 -17.40 5.67 -10.65
N PHE A 164 -16.78 6.66 -11.28
CA PHE A 164 -17.07 8.06 -11.04
C PHE A 164 -18.30 8.55 -11.81
N ARG A 165 -19.08 9.44 -11.20
CA ARG A 165 -20.20 10.10 -11.89
C ARG A 165 -19.70 11.01 -13.00
N ALA A 166 -20.51 11.20 -14.04
CA ALA A 166 -20.17 12.11 -15.14
C ALA A 166 -19.88 13.52 -14.61
N GLY A 167 -18.75 14.10 -15.02
CA GLY A 167 -18.30 15.42 -14.57
C GLY A 167 -17.65 15.46 -13.18
N HIS A 168 -17.41 14.30 -12.55
CA HIS A 168 -16.58 14.23 -11.34
C HIS A 168 -15.12 14.50 -11.69
N ASP A 169 -14.55 15.52 -11.07
CA ASP A 169 -13.18 15.94 -11.30
C ASP A 169 -12.34 15.68 -10.04
N LEU A 170 -11.28 14.88 -10.16
CA LEU A 170 -10.33 14.64 -9.08
C LEU A 170 -9.40 15.85 -8.96
N GLN A 171 -9.92 16.91 -8.34
CA GLN A 171 -9.21 18.16 -8.07
C GLN A 171 -8.14 18.02 -6.97
N GLU A 172 -7.35 19.08 -6.74
CA GLU A 172 -6.18 19.13 -5.84
C GLU A 172 -6.44 18.60 -4.41
N GLY A 173 -7.67 18.70 -3.88
CA GLY A 173 -8.07 18.12 -2.59
C GLY A 173 -8.27 16.59 -2.59
N SER A 174 -8.53 16.01 -3.75
CA SER A 174 -8.66 14.56 -3.93
C SER A 174 -7.32 13.86 -3.72
N PHE A 175 -6.20 14.55 -3.92
CA PHE A 175 -4.88 13.94 -3.81
C PHE A 175 -4.57 13.49 -2.39
N GLU A 176 -4.80 14.38 -1.42
CA GLU A 176 -4.61 14.06 -0.01
C GLU A 176 -5.65 13.04 0.48
N ARG A 177 -6.87 13.06 -0.09
CA ARG A 177 -7.91 12.09 0.25
C ARG A 177 -7.58 10.68 -0.25
N VAL A 178 -7.02 10.55 -1.46
CA VAL A 178 -6.53 9.29 -2.02
C VAL A 178 -5.39 8.74 -1.18
N LYS A 179 -4.37 9.56 -0.88
CA LYS A 179 -3.25 9.15 0.00
C LYS A 179 -3.76 8.63 1.33
N PHE A 180 -4.69 9.36 1.96
CA PHE A 180 -5.32 8.95 3.20
C PHE A 180 -6.03 7.59 3.08
N PHE A 181 -6.80 7.35 2.00
CA PHE A 181 -7.43 6.05 1.80
C PHE A 181 -6.41 4.94 1.57
N ILE A 182 -5.34 5.20 0.82
CA ILE A 182 -4.27 4.22 0.61
C ILE A 182 -3.65 3.86 1.95
N GLU A 183 -3.15 4.84 2.70
CA GLU A 183 -2.52 4.63 4.01
C GLU A 183 -3.44 3.90 4.98
N THR A 184 -4.71 4.30 5.06
CA THR A 184 -5.70 3.65 5.93
C THR A 184 -5.91 2.19 5.54
N ASN A 185 -6.02 1.89 4.24
CA ASN A 185 -6.16 0.51 3.77
C ASN A 185 -4.90 -0.32 4.03
N LEU A 186 -3.71 0.24 3.81
CA LEU A 186 -2.45 -0.46 4.06
C LEU A 186 -2.25 -0.74 5.56
N GLN A 187 -2.54 0.24 6.43
CA GLN A 187 -2.49 0.06 7.88
C GLN A 187 -3.45 -1.03 8.34
N TYR A 188 -4.70 -1.00 7.86
CA TYR A 188 -5.66 -2.05 8.13
C TYR A 188 -5.13 -3.42 7.69
N ARG A 189 -4.60 -3.52 6.46
CA ARG A 189 -4.08 -4.76 5.91
C ARG A 189 -2.87 -5.30 6.68
N ILE A 190 -1.96 -4.42 7.11
CA ILE A 190 -0.81 -4.78 7.95
C ILE A 190 -1.28 -5.37 9.27
N ASN A 191 -2.28 -4.77 9.93
CA ASN A 191 -2.82 -5.30 11.18
C ASN A 191 -3.47 -6.68 10.98
N GLU A 192 -4.26 -6.86 9.92
CA GLU A 192 -4.84 -8.16 9.58
C GLU A 192 -3.75 -9.22 9.30
N MET A 193 -2.67 -8.86 8.60
CA MET A 193 -1.52 -9.74 8.37
C MET A 193 -0.80 -10.12 9.67
N ILE A 194 -0.64 -9.17 10.60
CA ILE A 194 -0.05 -9.42 11.92
C ILE A 194 -0.92 -10.39 12.71
N ASP A 195 -2.23 -10.17 12.74
CA ASP A 195 -3.15 -11.02 13.48
C ASP A 195 -3.25 -12.42 12.86
N ASP A 196 -3.21 -12.52 11.53
CA ASP A 196 -3.14 -13.79 10.82
C ASP A 196 -1.86 -14.57 11.15
N PHE A 197 -0.71 -13.87 11.12
CA PHE A 197 0.58 -14.46 11.49
C PHE A 197 0.60 -14.97 12.93
N LYS A 198 0.01 -14.21 13.88
CA LYS A 198 -0.12 -14.64 15.27
C LYS A 198 -1.00 -15.87 15.40
N ARG A 199 -2.17 -15.90 14.74
CA ARG A 199 -3.09 -17.05 14.74
C ARG A 199 -2.41 -18.31 14.20
N ALA A 200 -1.66 -18.19 13.09
CA ALA A 200 -0.93 -19.31 12.51
C ALA A 200 0.15 -19.85 13.46
N LYS A 201 0.87 -18.97 14.17
CA LYS A 201 1.85 -19.37 15.18
C LYS A 201 1.20 -20.08 16.36
N SER A 202 0.15 -19.51 16.95
CA SER A 202 -0.56 -20.13 18.08
C SER A 202 -1.19 -21.48 17.71
N GLY A 203 -1.72 -21.62 16.50
CA GLY A 203 -2.24 -22.90 16.01
C GLY A 203 -1.13 -23.96 15.82
N SER A 204 0.06 -23.54 15.40
CA SER A 204 1.23 -24.42 15.27
C SER A 204 1.74 -24.89 16.63
N ASP A 205 1.81 -23.97 17.60
CA ASP A 205 2.23 -24.29 18.97
C ASP A 205 1.22 -25.25 19.65
N MET A 206 -0.09 -25.03 19.46
CA MET A 206 -1.13 -25.96 19.96
C MET A 206 -1.08 -27.35 19.31
N LEU A 207 -0.74 -27.45 18.02
CA LEU A 207 -0.59 -28.73 17.33
C LEU A 207 0.60 -29.52 17.88
N LEU A 208 1.72 -28.83 18.16
CA LEU A 208 2.92 -29.44 18.74
C LEU A 208 2.65 -29.94 20.17
N ASP A 209 1.98 -29.15 21.00
CA ASP A 209 1.59 -29.56 22.37
C ASP A 209 0.65 -30.77 22.38
N ALA A 210 -0.31 -30.83 21.44
CA ALA A 210 -1.21 -31.98 21.31
C ALA A 210 -0.46 -33.25 20.88
N THR A 211 0.56 -33.15 20.02
CA THR A 211 1.37 -34.31 19.62
C THR A 211 2.33 -34.80 20.71
N HIS A 212 2.85 -33.91 21.56
CA HIS A 212 3.66 -34.30 22.72
C HIS A 212 2.83 -34.96 23.84
N SER A 213 1.56 -34.57 23.97
CA SER A 213 0.63 -35.15 24.94
C SER A 213 0.19 -36.59 24.59
N LEU A 214 0.38 -37.02 23.34
CA LEU A 214 -0.02 -38.34 22.83
C LEU A 214 1.11 -39.38 22.85
N HIS A 215 2.30 -39.05 23.36
CA HIS A 215 3.49 -39.92 23.35
C HIS A 215 4.14 -40.19 24.72
N ASN A 216 3.48 -39.83 25.82
CA ASN A 216 3.88 -40.31 27.16
C ASN A 216 2.78 -41.20 27.74
N PRO A 217 2.92 -42.55 27.68
CA PRO A 217 2.07 -43.46 28.45
C PRO A 217 2.33 -43.36 29.96
#